data_AF-A0A357FXW0-F1
#
_entry.id   AF-A0A357FXW0-F1
#
_cell.length_a   1.000
_cell.length_b   1.000
_cell.length_c   1.000
_cell.angle_alpha   90.00
_cell.angle_beta   90.00
_cell.angle_gamma   90.00
#
_symmetry.space_group_name_H-M   'P 1'
#
loop_
_entity.id
_entity.type
_entity.pdbx_description
1 polymer ?
#
loop_
_entity_poly.entity_id
_entity_poly.type
_entity_poly.pdbx_seq_one_letter_code
_entity_poly.pdbx_strand_id
1 'polypeptide(L)' 'PGGVAIVVEALTNNRNRTAGEVRAIFTKNGGNLGETGSVGFMFDRLGEIIYPAGKASADAMFEAALEAG' A
#
# COMPACT_ATOMS: atom_id res chain seq x y z
N PRO A 1 -7.35 -4.73 -14.38
CA PRO A 1 -7.32 -5.96 -15.23
C PRO A 1 -6.06 -6.79 -14.97
N GLY A 2 -6.17 -8.13 -15.00
CA GLY A 2 -5.01 -9.03 -14.79
C GLY A 2 -4.91 -9.66 -13.39
N GLY A 3 -5.95 -9.56 -12.55
CA GLY A 3 -5.95 -10.19 -11.22
C GLY A 3 -5.06 -9.52 -10.17
N VAL A 4 -4.58 -8.30 -10.43
CA VAL A 4 -3.75 -7.53 -9.49
C VAL A 4 -4.57 -7.09 -8.27
N ALA A 5 -4.11 -7.46 -7.09
CA ALA A 5 -4.69 -7.03 -5.82
C ALA A 5 -4.27 -5.59 -5.48
N ILE A 6 -5.19 -4.78 -4.98
CA ILE A 6 -4.95 -3.37 -4.63
C ILE A 6 -5.57 -3.08 -3.26
N VAL A 7 -4.79 -2.50 -2.35
CA VAL A 7 -5.25 -1.92 -1.09
C VAL A 7 -5.32 -0.40 -1.26
N VAL A 8 -6.44 0.21 -0.86
CA VAL A 8 -6.63 1.67 -0.90
C VAL A 8 -6.85 2.17 0.53
N GLU A 9 -5.87 2.90 1.06
CA GLU A 9 -6.00 3.64 2.31
C GLU A 9 -6.45 5.07 2.00
N ALA A 10 -7.47 5.55 2.70
CA ALA A 10 -8.03 6.88 2.46
C ALA A 10 -8.36 7.59 3.77
N LEU A 11 -7.99 8.86 3.87
CA LEU A 11 -8.44 9.79 4.90
C LEU A 11 -9.56 10.67 4.32
N THR A 12 -10.74 10.64 4.92
CA THR A 12 -11.90 11.37 4.39
C THR A 12 -12.87 11.80 5.47
N ASN A 13 -13.56 12.91 5.22
CA ASN A 13 -14.68 13.39 6.04
C ASN A 13 -16.04 12.82 5.57
N ASN A 14 -16.08 12.10 4.44
CA ASN A 14 -17.30 11.49 3.92
C ASN A 14 -16.99 10.14 3.26
N ARG A 15 -17.23 9.07 4.02
CA ARG A 15 -16.99 7.68 3.60
C ARG A 15 -17.82 7.28 2.38
N ASN A 16 -19.09 7.69 2.32
CA ASN A 16 -20.01 7.29 1.24
C ASN A 16 -19.58 7.87 -0.11
N ARG A 17 -19.19 9.16 -0.13
CA ARG A 17 -18.66 9.81 -1.33
C ARG A 17 -17.37 9.12 -1.80
N THR A 18 -16.41 8.94 -0.89
CA THR A 18 -15.10 8.36 -1.20
C THR A 18 -15.23 6.92 -1.70
N ALA A 19 -16.03 6.08 -1.03
CA ALA A 19 -16.28 4.71 -1.48
C ALA A 19 -17.00 4.66 -2.84
N GLY A 20 -17.90 5.60 -3.11
CA GLY A 20 -18.56 5.75 -4.41
C GLY A 20 -17.57 6.11 -5.53
N GLU A 21 -16.72 7.11 -5.30
CA GLU A 21 -15.69 7.55 -6.23
C GLU A 21 -14.67 6.44 -6.52
N VAL A 22 -14.13 5.80 -5.48
CA VAL A 22 -13.18 4.67 -5.63
C VAL A 22 -13.82 3.53 -6.43
N ARG A 23 -15.06 3.13 -6.11
CA ARG A 23 -15.77 2.09 -6.88
C ARG A 23 -15.90 2.47 -8.35
N ALA A 24 -16.32 3.70 -8.65
CA ALA A 24 -16.46 4.18 -10.02
C ALA A 24 -15.12 4.16 -10.79
N ILE A 25 -14.01 4.53 -10.14
CA ILE A 25 -12.66 4.46 -10.73
C ILE A 25 -12.32 3.01 -11.10
N PHE A 26 -12.50 2.05 -10.20
CA PHE A 26 -12.23 0.63 -10.49
C PHE A 26 -13.09 0.13 -11.65
N THR A 27 -14.41 0.39 -11.62
CA THR A 27 -15.34 -0.05 -12.68
C THR A 27 -14.97 0.51 -14.05
N LYS A 28 -14.62 1.80 -14.13
CA LYS A 28 -14.21 2.45 -15.40
C LYS A 28 -12.93 1.85 -15.99
N ASN A 29 -12.06 1.28 -15.17
CA ASN A 29 -10.75 0.74 -15.58
C ASN A 29 -10.72 -0.79 -15.62
N GLY A 30 -11.88 -1.46 -15.69
CA GLY A 30 -11.96 -2.91 -15.82
C GLY A 30 -11.52 -3.67 -14.57
N GLY A 31 -11.78 -3.10 -13.40
CA GLY A 31 -11.63 -3.74 -12.10
C GLY A 31 -12.89 -3.59 -11.24
N ASN A 32 -12.82 -4.07 -10.01
CA ASN A 32 -13.91 -4.00 -9.04
C ASN A 32 -13.37 -3.68 -7.64
N LEU A 33 -14.11 -2.86 -6.90
CA LEU A 33 -13.88 -2.68 -5.46
C LEU A 33 -14.47 -3.89 -4.74
N GLY A 34 -13.62 -4.70 -4.11
CA GLY A 34 -14.04 -5.85 -3.32
C GLY A 34 -14.63 -5.47 -1.96
N GLU A 35 -15.11 -6.49 -1.23
CA GLU A 35 -15.49 -6.34 0.17
C GLU A 35 -14.26 -6.11 1.06
N THR A 36 -14.49 -5.57 2.26
CA THR A 36 -13.45 -5.38 3.27
C THR A 36 -12.74 -6.72 3.54
N GLY A 37 -11.41 -6.74 3.36
CA GLY A 37 -10.58 -7.94 3.61
C GLY A 37 -10.40 -8.87 2.40
N SER A 38 -11.07 -8.63 1.27
CA SER A 38 -11.03 -9.49 0.08
C SER A 38 -9.64 -9.82 -0.47
N VAL A 39 -8.67 -8.92 -0.28
CA VAL A 39 -7.26 -9.13 -0.66
C VAL A 39 -6.30 -8.95 0.52
N GLY A 40 -6.81 -8.73 1.73
CA GLY A 40 -5.99 -8.37 2.89
C GLY A 40 -4.96 -9.45 3.25
N PHE A 41 -5.30 -10.72 3.06
CA PHE A 41 -4.40 -11.84 3.32
C PHE A 41 -3.21 -11.93 2.33
N MET A 42 -3.22 -11.15 1.25
CA MET A 42 -2.12 -11.08 0.29
C MET A 42 -1.06 -10.04 0.67
N PHE A 43 -1.28 -9.25 1.73
CA PHE A 43 -0.40 -8.16 2.14
C PHE A 43 -0.06 -8.24 3.62
N ASP A 44 1.22 -8.03 3.93
CA ASP A 44 1.68 -7.78 5.30
C ASP A 44 1.80 -6.28 5.55
N ARG A 45 1.41 -5.84 6.74
CA ARG A 45 1.60 -4.45 7.17
C ARG A 45 2.97 -4.32 7.83
N LEU A 46 3.93 -3.78 7.10
CA LEU A 46 5.31 -3.57 7.55
C LEU A 46 5.62 -2.09 7.76
N GLY A 47 6.59 -1.80 8.63
CA GLY A 47 7.18 -0.46 8.73
C GLY A 47 8.22 -0.24 7.64
N GLU A 48 8.26 0.95 7.05
CA GLU A 48 9.26 1.32 6.04
C GLU A 48 10.00 2.59 6.51
N ILE A 49 11.33 2.53 6.46
CA ILE A 49 12.21 3.66 6.75
C ILE A 49 13.12 3.86 5.54
N ILE A 50 13.02 5.03 4.91
CA ILE A 50 13.72 5.35 3.66
C ILE A 50 14.81 6.38 3.94
N TYR A 51 16.03 6.09 3.46
CA TYR A 51 17.16 7.01 3.48
C TYR A 51 17.60 7.40 2.06
N PRO A 52 18.14 8.61 1.83
CA PRO A 52 18.75 8.97 0.55
C PRO A 52 19.90 8.03 0.18
N ALA A 53 20.04 7.67 -1.10
CA ALA A 53 21.04 6.69 -1.56
C ALA A 53 22.49 7.03 -1.20
N GLY A 54 22.84 8.31 -1.07
CA GLY A 54 24.19 8.76 -0.70
C GLY A 54 24.45 8.79 0.81
N LYS A 55 23.49 8.38 1.66
CA LYS A 55 23.61 8.52 3.11
C LYS A 55 24.66 7.59 3.72
N ALA A 56 24.80 6.38 3.20
CA ALA A 56 25.85 5.42 3.56
C ALA A 56 25.97 4.36 2.45
N SER A 57 27.01 3.53 2.49
CA SER A 57 27.12 2.35 1.61
C SER A 57 26.04 1.32 1.96
N ALA A 58 25.74 0.41 1.02
CA ALA A 58 24.79 -0.67 1.26
C ALA A 58 25.17 -1.51 2.49
N ASP A 59 26.47 -1.85 2.62
CA ASP A 59 26.97 -2.64 3.75
C ASP A 59 26.79 -1.91 5.09
N ALA A 60 27.11 -0.61 5.15
CA ALA A 60 26.95 0.16 6.37
C ALA A 60 25.46 0.35 6.77
N MET A 61 24.56 0.49 5.78
CA MET A 61 23.12 0.51 6.04
C MET A 61 22.61 -0.84 6.55
N PHE A 62 23.08 -1.94 5.97
CA PHE A 62 22.67 -3.29 6.36
C PHE A 62 23.07 -3.61 7.79
N GLU A 63 24.33 -3.35 8.18
CA GLU A 63 24.80 -3.58 9.55
C GLU A 63 24.03 -2.72 10.57
N ALA A 64 23.83 -1.44 10.28
CA ALA A 64 23.10 -0.55 11.18
C ALA A 64 21.62 -0.96 11.34
N ALA A 65 20.98 -1.46 10.27
CA ALA A 65 19.61 -1.97 10.35
C ALA A 65 19.57 -3.25 11.19
N LEU A 66 20.49 -4.19 10.98
CA LEU A 66 20.58 -5.44 11.74
C LEU A 66 20.80 -5.21 13.24
N GLU A 67 21.65 -4.24 13.60
CA GLU A 67 21.85 -3.84 15.01
C GLU A 67 20.60 -3.22 15.64
N ALA A 68 19.73 -2.61 14.83
CA ALA A 68 18.52 -1.95 15.27
C ALA A 68 17.29 -2.88 15.40
N GLY A 69 17.34 -4.08 14.80
CA GLY A 69 16.29 -5.12 14.86
C GLY A 69 15.76 -5.52 13.50
#